data_AF-W7S817-F1
#
_entry.id   AF-W7S817-F1
#
_cell.length_a   1.000
_cell.length_b   1.000
_cell.length_c   1.000
_cell.angle_alpha   90.00
_cell.angle_beta   90.00
_cell.angle_gamma   90.00
#
_symmetry.space_group_name_H-M   'P 1'
#
loop_
_entity.id
_entity.type
_entity.pdbx_description
1 polymer ?
#
loop_
_entity_poly.entity_id
_entity_poly.type
_entity_poly.pdbx_seq_one_letter_code
_entity_poly.pdbx_strand_id
1 'polypeptide(L)'
;MTSPVPASLGLSPDEVAAVLGAATMAPSVHNSQPWRFRVLPDRIELHADLARRLPATDPDDKELRLSCGAALANLRIALEALGIRPLVTLLPHGTKTLAVVRRGGHVTPSDHIMDLRRAIPARHTNRKPFLTDRVTPVQLNQLVHAAQAERSWLHPITEPTQRARLHALVTRAHQVQLADVAFRAELEHWTGHQGKHHDGVPARSAGPANEPQDR
;
A
#
# COMPACT_ATOMS: atom_id res chain seq x y z
N MET A 1 22.18 15.44 2.25
CA MET A 1 22.04 15.51 3.72
C MET A 1 20.56 15.36 4.05
N THR A 2 20.15 14.21 4.57
CA THR A 2 18.80 14.00 5.09
C THR A 2 18.62 14.87 6.32
N SER A 3 17.69 15.84 6.28
CA SER A 3 17.37 16.62 7.47
C SER A 3 16.94 15.68 8.60
N PRO A 4 17.39 15.90 9.85
CA PRO A 4 16.97 15.08 10.97
C PRO A 4 15.44 15.14 11.12
N VAL A 5 14.83 13.98 11.36
CA VAL A 5 13.39 13.87 11.59
C VAL A 5 13.06 14.59 12.90
N PRO A 6 12.16 15.59 12.91
CA PRO A 6 11.84 16.30 14.14
C PRO A 6 10.95 15.45 15.05
N ALA A 7 10.98 15.75 16.35
CA ALA A 7 9.97 15.27 17.29
C ALA A 7 8.57 15.73 16.86
N SER A 8 7.56 14.89 17.06
CA SER A 8 6.19 15.15 16.63
C SER A 8 5.21 14.30 17.42
N LEU A 9 3.98 14.78 17.64
CA LEU A 9 2.94 14.02 18.34
C LEU A 9 3.35 13.57 19.76
N GLY A 10 4.33 14.25 20.37
CA GLY A 10 4.93 13.86 21.65
C GLY A 10 5.73 12.55 21.59
N LEU A 11 6.21 12.18 20.40
CA LEU A 11 7.20 11.14 20.15
C LEU A 11 8.58 11.79 19.96
N SER A 12 9.62 11.08 20.38
CA SER A 12 11.02 11.42 20.10
C SER A 12 11.34 11.32 18.58
N PRO A 13 12.42 11.96 18.10
CA PRO A 13 12.88 11.82 16.72
C PRO A 13 12.98 10.37 16.22
N ASP A 14 13.52 9.48 17.06
CA ASP A 14 13.73 8.06 16.71
C ASP A 14 12.40 7.30 16.60
N GLU A 15 11.44 7.58 17.48
CA GLU A 15 10.10 7.00 17.40
C GLU A 15 9.35 7.50 16.17
N VAL A 16 9.48 8.80 15.82
CA VAL A 16 8.90 9.33 14.58
C VAL A 16 9.53 8.65 13.36
N ALA A 17 10.85 8.48 13.34
CA ALA A 17 11.54 7.76 12.27
C ALA A 17 11.07 6.31 12.16
N ALA A 18 10.87 5.61 13.28
CA ALA A 18 10.36 4.23 13.30
C ALA A 18 8.93 4.13 12.75
N VAL A 19 8.06 5.07 13.12
CA VAL A 19 6.68 5.16 12.64
C VAL A 19 6.62 5.45 11.14
N LEU A 20 7.45 6.38 10.65
CA LEU A 20 7.58 6.66 9.22
C LEU A 20 8.16 5.46 8.46
N GLY A 21 9.15 4.78 9.04
CA GLY A 21 9.71 3.55 8.51
C GLY A 21 8.62 2.50 8.27
N ALA A 22 7.76 2.26 9.26
CA ALA A 22 6.61 1.35 9.10
C ALA A 22 5.64 1.81 8.00
N ALA A 23 5.36 3.11 7.91
CA ALA A 23 4.51 3.68 6.86
C ALA A 23 5.07 3.39 5.46
N THR A 24 6.38 3.53 5.26
CA THR A 24 7.05 3.28 3.97
C THR A 24 7.11 1.81 3.54
N MET A 25 6.79 0.86 4.43
CA MET A 25 6.69 -0.58 4.07
C MET A 25 5.35 -0.95 3.40
N ALA A 26 4.46 0.04 3.21
CA ALA A 26 3.21 -0.16 2.51
C ALA A 26 3.44 -0.62 1.06
N PRO A 27 2.53 -1.43 0.49
CA PRO A 27 2.55 -1.70 -0.94
C PRO A 27 2.18 -0.44 -1.75
N SER A 28 2.73 -0.33 -2.95
CA SER A 28 2.34 0.69 -3.93
C SER A 28 2.39 0.14 -5.35
N VAL A 29 1.65 0.76 -6.27
CA VAL A 29 1.69 0.43 -7.71
C VAL A 29 3.14 0.50 -8.19
N HIS A 30 3.59 -0.57 -8.85
CA HIS A 30 4.98 -0.78 -9.26
C HIS A 30 6.05 -0.55 -8.19
N ASN A 31 5.70 -0.58 -6.90
CA ASN A 31 6.59 -0.19 -5.81
C ASN A 31 7.15 1.24 -5.98
N SER A 32 6.36 2.14 -6.59
CA SER A 32 6.72 3.53 -6.87
C SER A 32 6.84 4.39 -5.62
N GLN A 33 6.23 3.99 -4.51
CA GLN A 33 6.26 4.68 -3.21
C GLN A 33 5.90 6.18 -3.31
N PRO A 34 4.70 6.53 -3.83
CA PRO A 34 4.39 7.90 -4.25
C PRO A 34 3.89 8.77 -3.08
N TRP A 35 4.52 8.66 -1.91
CA TRP A 35 4.13 9.37 -0.70
C TRP A 35 5.24 10.29 -0.20
N ARG A 36 4.84 11.45 0.34
CA ARG A 36 5.74 12.37 1.06
C ARG A 36 5.13 12.71 2.40
N PHE A 37 5.92 12.53 3.45
CA PHE A 37 5.53 12.90 4.81
C PHE A 37 6.17 14.25 5.16
N ARG A 38 5.34 15.19 5.61
CA ARG A 38 5.80 16.43 6.24
C ARG A 38 5.53 16.31 7.73
N VAL A 39 6.61 16.25 8.51
CA VAL A 39 6.54 16.17 9.97
C VAL A 39 6.60 17.57 10.55
N LEU A 40 5.65 17.87 11.43
CA LEU A 40 5.56 19.12 12.19
C LEU A 40 5.40 18.77 13.67
N PRO A 41 5.67 19.69 14.61
CA PRO A 41 5.62 19.38 16.05
C PRO A 41 4.27 18.78 16.51
N ASP A 42 3.16 19.25 15.94
CA ASP A 42 1.79 18.89 16.34
C ASP A 42 1.11 17.86 15.42
N ARG A 43 1.70 17.56 14.25
CA ARG A 43 1.05 16.74 13.22
C ARG A 43 2.01 16.13 12.21
N ILE A 44 1.55 15.06 11.56
CA ILE A 44 2.19 14.50 10.36
C ILE A 44 1.22 14.70 9.19
N GLU A 45 1.68 15.34 8.13
CA GLU A 45 0.92 15.51 6.88
C GLU A 45 1.40 14.49 5.84
N LEU A 46 0.46 13.83 5.18
CA LEU A 46 0.71 12.93 4.05
C LEU A 46 0.33 13.63 2.74
N HIS A 47 1.28 13.70 1.83
CA HIS A 47 1.14 14.30 0.51
C HIS A 47 1.42 13.24 -0.57
N ALA A 48 0.75 13.37 -1.72
CA ALA A 48 1.13 12.64 -2.93
C ALA A 48 2.47 13.14 -3.47
N ASP A 49 3.37 12.24 -3.86
CA ASP A 49 4.52 12.60 -4.69
C ASP A 49 4.15 12.57 -6.17
N LEU A 50 3.75 13.72 -6.72
CA LEU A 50 3.34 13.79 -8.11
C LEU A 50 4.47 13.55 -9.11
N ALA A 51 5.74 13.57 -8.67
CA ALA A 51 6.88 13.19 -9.50
C ALA A 51 6.96 11.68 -9.73
N ARG A 52 6.24 10.88 -8.93
CA ARG A 52 6.20 9.40 -9.01
C ARG A 52 4.88 8.89 -9.60
N ARG A 53 4.16 9.75 -10.34
CA ARG A 53 2.93 9.39 -11.06
C ARG A 53 3.23 8.44 -12.22
N LEU A 54 2.21 7.68 -12.59
CA LEU A 54 2.22 6.75 -13.71
C LEU A 54 1.11 7.15 -14.69
N PRO A 55 1.26 8.22 -15.48
CA PRO A 55 0.18 8.73 -16.32
C PRO A 55 -0.41 7.72 -17.33
N ALA A 56 0.35 6.74 -17.81
CA ALA A 56 -0.19 5.70 -18.69
C ALA A 56 -0.88 4.56 -17.91
N THR A 57 -0.31 4.16 -16.77
CA THR A 57 -0.85 3.08 -15.92
C THR A 57 -2.06 3.54 -15.07
N ASP A 58 -1.97 4.74 -14.50
CA ASP A 58 -2.91 5.33 -13.53
C ASP A 58 -3.23 6.81 -13.90
N PRO A 59 -3.93 7.05 -15.02
CA PRO A 59 -4.17 8.40 -15.55
C PRO A 59 -4.93 9.33 -14.58
N ASP A 60 -5.75 8.75 -13.70
CA ASP A 60 -6.59 9.48 -12.72
C ASP A 60 -5.95 9.59 -11.32
N ASP A 61 -4.70 9.11 -11.14
CA ASP A 61 -3.99 9.00 -9.87
C ASP A 61 -4.77 8.21 -8.79
N LYS A 62 -5.60 7.25 -9.20
CA LYS A 62 -6.39 6.41 -8.29
C LYS A 62 -5.48 5.46 -7.52
N GLU A 63 -4.60 4.75 -8.21
CA GLU A 63 -3.63 3.83 -7.60
C GLU A 63 -2.58 4.56 -6.77
N LEU A 64 -2.19 5.77 -7.17
CA LEU A 64 -1.36 6.66 -6.37
C LEU A 64 -2.03 6.98 -5.03
N ARG A 65 -3.31 7.38 -5.04
CA ARG A 65 -4.05 7.69 -3.81
C ARG A 65 -4.26 6.46 -2.94
N LEU A 66 -4.53 5.30 -3.55
CA LEU A 66 -4.63 4.02 -2.83
C LEU A 66 -3.30 3.63 -2.17
N SER A 67 -2.18 3.82 -2.87
CA SER A 67 -0.83 3.59 -2.33
C SER A 67 -0.55 4.50 -1.12
N CYS A 68 -0.91 5.78 -1.20
CA CYS A 68 -0.83 6.70 -0.05
C CYS A 68 -1.75 6.26 1.10
N GLY A 69 -2.96 5.78 0.80
CA GLY A 69 -3.89 5.23 1.79
C GLY A 69 -3.30 4.03 2.53
N ALA A 70 -2.60 3.14 1.84
CA ALA A 70 -1.90 2.02 2.45
C ALA A 70 -0.76 2.48 3.39
N ALA A 71 0.01 3.49 2.98
CA ALA A 71 1.03 4.10 3.83
C ALA A 71 0.43 4.76 5.08
N LEU A 72 -0.73 5.43 4.94
CA LEU A 72 -1.48 6.01 6.06
C LEU A 72 -2.00 4.94 7.03
N ALA A 73 -2.46 3.79 6.53
CA ALA A 73 -2.91 2.68 7.36
C ALA A 73 -1.74 2.12 8.21
N ASN A 74 -0.58 1.89 7.60
CA ASN A 74 0.63 1.48 8.33
C ASN A 74 1.06 2.53 9.37
N LEU A 75 0.99 3.82 9.02
CA LEU A 75 1.29 4.93 9.94
C LEU A 75 0.38 4.89 11.18
N ARG A 76 -0.94 4.72 10.99
CA ARG A 76 -1.92 4.61 12.07
C ARG A 76 -1.61 3.43 12.99
N ILE A 77 -1.38 2.24 12.42
CA ILE A 77 -1.02 1.03 13.17
C ILE A 77 0.25 1.26 14.01
N ALA A 78 1.28 1.88 13.42
CA ALA A 78 2.53 2.14 14.12
C ALA A 78 2.37 3.16 15.27
N LEU A 79 1.55 4.21 15.09
CA LEU A 79 1.24 5.17 16.14
C LEU A 79 0.44 4.52 17.28
N GLU A 80 -0.59 3.75 16.96
CA GLU A 80 -1.40 3.04 17.96
C GLU A 80 -0.57 2.03 18.74
N ALA A 81 0.38 1.34 18.09
CA ALA A 81 1.30 0.41 18.76
C ALA A 81 2.25 1.11 19.75
N LEU A 82 2.52 2.41 19.58
CA LEU A 82 3.25 3.26 20.54
C LEU A 82 2.31 3.94 21.55
N GLY A 83 1.03 3.55 21.57
CA GLY A 83 0.03 4.10 22.48
C GLY A 83 -0.45 5.52 22.14
N ILE A 84 -0.18 5.99 20.91
CA ILE A 84 -0.70 7.27 20.43
C ILE A 84 -2.00 7.02 19.70
N ARG A 85 -3.11 7.64 20.15
CA ARG A 85 -4.38 7.60 19.41
C ARG A 85 -4.30 8.55 18.20
N PRO A 86 -4.31 8.07 16.95
CA PRO A 86 -4.24 8.95 15.78
C PRO A 86 -5.62 9.55 15.47
N LEU A 87 -5.70 10.88 15.34
CA LEU A 87 -6.84 11.57 14.74
C LEU A 87 -6.49 11.90 13.31
N VAL A 88 -7.21 11.31 12.36
CA VAL A 88 -6.94 11.44 10.93
C VAL A 88 -8.01 12.31 10.28
N THR A 89 -7.58 13.41 9.66
CA THR A 89 -8.42 14.19 8.74
C THR A 89 -8.01 13.86 7.31
N LEU A 90 -8.90 13.21 6.56
CA LEU A 90 -8.71 12.90 5.15
C LEU A 90 -9.10 14.09 4.28
N LEU A 91 -8.32 14.36 3.24
CA LEU A 91 -8.56 15.37 2.21
C LEU A 91 -9.01 16.74 2.80
N PRO A 92 -8.21 17.33 3.72
CA PRO A 92 -8.57 18.60 4.33
C PRO A 92 -8.73 19.70 3.27
N HIS A 93 -9.86 20.41 3.35
CA HIS A 93 -10.27 21.42 2.39
C HIS A 93 -9.23 22.53 2.22
N GLY A 94 -9.05 23.01 0.99
CA GLY A 94 -8.13 24.12 0.68
C GLY A 94 -6.63 23.77 0.71
N THR A 95 -6.27 22.48 0.75
CA THR A 95 -4.87 22.04 0.77
C THR A 95 -4.58 20.97 -0.29
N LYS A 96 -3.30 20.73 -0.60
CA LYS A 96 -2.85 19.59 -1.43
C LYS A 96 -2.60 18.32 -0.62
N THR A 97 -2.83 18.37 0.69
CA THR A 97 -2.55 17.28 1.62
C THR A 97 -3.61 16.19 1.46
N LEU A 98 -3.19 14.92 1.39
CA LEU A 98 -4.11 13.78 1.34
C LEU A 98 -4.66 13.42 2.72
N ALA A 99 -3.83 13.52 3.76
CA ALA A 99 -4.25 13.29 5.13
C ALA A 99 -3.40 14.08 6.13
N VAL A 100 -4.03 14.49 7.24
CA VAL A 100 -3.33 15.07 8.39
C VAL A 100 -3.60 14.20 9.60
N VAL A 101 -2.53 13.77 10.26
CA VAL A 101 -2.58 12.96 11.48
C VAL A 101 -2.15 13.80 12.67
N ARG A 102 -3.02 13.87 13.69
CA ARG A 102 -2.78 14.56 14.97
C ARG A 102 -2.90 13.58 16.13
N ARG A 103 -2.37 13.98 17.30
CA ARG A 103 -2.49 13.21 18.53
C ARG A 103 -3.87 13.45 19.14
N GLY A 104 -4.66 12.38 19.25
CA GLY A 104 -5.97 12.37 19.92
C GLY A 104 -5.96 11.95 21.38
N GLY A 105 -4.77 11.86 21.98
CA GLY A 105 -4.57 11.34 23.33
C GLY A 105 -3.82 10.01 23.34
N HIS A 106 -4.01 9.26 24.42
CA HIS A 106 -3.38 7.97 24.63
C HIS A 106 -4.38 6.83 24.36
N VAL A 107 -3.86 5.70 23.90
CA VAL A 107 -4.62 4.45 23.76
C VAL A 107 -3.72 3.31 24.24
N THR A 108 -4.29 2.32 24.93
CA THR A 108 -3.57 1.08 25.21
C THR A 108 -3.59 0.23 23.94
N PRO A 109 -2.43 -0.14 23.36
CA PRO A 109 -2.40 -0.98 22.17
C PRO A 109 -3.10 -2.32 22.46
N SER A 110 -4.02 -2.73 21.59
CA SER A 110 -4.63 -4.05 21.66
C SER A 110 -3.69 -5.12 21.10
N ASP A 111 -3.90 -6.38 21.47
CA ASP A 111 -3.15 -7.52 20.89
C ASP A 111 -3.26 -7.54 19.36
N HIS A 112 -4.44 -7.19 18.82
CA HIS A 112 -4.68 -7.08 17.38
C HIS A 112 -3.80 -6.01 16.72
N ILE A 113 -3.64 -4.82 17.33
CA ILE A 113 -2.75 -3.78 16.81
C ILE A 113 -1.29 -4.25 16.85
N MET A 114 -0.90 -4.98 17.90
CA MET A 114 0.44 -5.54 18.00
C MET A 114 0.70 -6.62 16.95
N ASP A 115 -0.30 -7.45 16.63
CA ASP A 115 -0.24 -8.41 15.51
C ASP A 115 -0.07 -7.71 14.16
N LEU A 116 -0.89 -6.68 13.88
CA LEU A 116 -0.78 -5.90 12.66
C LEU A 116 0.60 -5.20 12.55
N ARG A 117 1.10 -4.66 13.65
CA ARG A 117 2.45 -4.04 13.70
C ARG A 117 3.55 -5.02 13.35
N ARG A 118 3.46 -6.28 13.81
CA ARG A 118 4.37 -7.39 13.45
C ARG A 118 4.21 -7.83 12.00
N ALA A 119 3.00 -7.74 11.44
CA ALA A 119 2.72 -8.10 10.05
C ALA A 119 3.32 -7.12 9.02
N ILE A 120 3.45 -5.83 9.36
CA ILE A 120 4.00 -4.79 8.46
C ILE A 120 5.34 -5.23 7.83
N PRO A 121 6.38 -5.63 8.59
CA PRO A 121 7.65 -6.04 8.01
C PRO A 121 7.64 -7.44 7.38
N ALA A 122 6.70 -8.31 7.76
CA ALA A 122 6.62 -9.67 7.23
C ALA A 122 5.88 -9.75 5.88
N ARG A 123 4.98 -8.79 5.62
CA ARG A 123 4.16 -8.76 4.41
C ARG A 123 5.01 -8.54 3.17
N HIS A 124 4.79 -9.35 2.16
CA HIS A 124 5.35 -9.18 0.81
C HIS A 124 4.32 -9.58 -0.25
N THR A 125 4.49 -9.10 -1.47
CA THR A 125 3.67 -9.52 -2.61
C THR A 125 4.24 -10.85 -3.15
N ASN A 126 3.49 -11.92 -2.98
CA ASN A 126 3.81 -13.20 -3.61
C ASN A 126 3.18 -13.28 -5.01
N ARG A 127 4.00 -13.45 -6.05
CA ARG A 127 3.57 -13.67 -7.44
C ARG A 127 3.75 -15.12 -7.90
N LYS A 128 4.13 -16.02 -6.99
CA LYS A 128 4.18 -17.46 -7.25
C LYS A 128 2.80 -18.09 -7.02
N PRO A 129 2.53 -19.28 -7.57
CA PRO A 129 1.30 -20.00 -7.31
C PRO A 129 1.03 -20.13 -5.80
N PHE A 130 -0.24 -19.91 -5.42
CA PHE A 130 -0.72 -20.18 -4.07
C PHE A 130 -1.05 -21.66 -3.89
N LEU A 131 -1.19 -22.09 -2.64
CA LEU A 131 -1.70 -23.42 -2.31
C LEU A 131 -3.10 -23.64 -2.90
N THR A 132 -3.42 -24.89 -3.21
CA THR A 132 -4.75 -25.29 -3.72
C THR A 132 -5.81 -25.35 -2.63
N ASP A 133 -5.42 -25.25 -1.36
CA ASP A 133 -6.31 -25.25 -0.22
C ASP A 133 -7.29 -24.08 -0.29
N ARG A 134 -8.56 -24.37 0.01
CA ARG A 134 -9.58 -23.33 0.03
C ARG A 134 -9.44 -22.47 1.29
N VAL A 135 -9.54 -21.16 1.12
CA VAL A 135 -9.74 -20.25 2.25
C VAL A 135 -11.10 -20.58 2.88
N THR A 136 -11.10 -20.83 4.19
CA THR A 136 -12.31 -21.24 4.91
C THR A 136 -13.33 -20.09 4.96
N PRO A 137 -14.64 -20.38 5.10
CA PRO A 137 -15.65 -19.33 5.29
C PRO A 137 -15.38 -18.40 6.48
N VAL A 138 -14.81 -18.94 7.57
CA VAL A 138 -14.43 -18.15 8.75
C VAL A 138 -13.34 -17.14 8.40
N GLN A 139 -12.28 -17.57 7.71
CA GLN A 139 -11.20 -16.68 7.25
C GLN A 139 -11.72 -15.64 6.26
N LEU A 140 -12.58 -16.02 5.31
CA LEU A 140 -13.20 -15.07 4.37
C LEU A 140 -14.03 -14.01 5.11
N ASN A 141 -14.84 -14.43 6.09
CA ASN A 141 -15.61 -13.49 6.90
C ASN A 141 -14.69 -12.54 7.68
N GLN A 142 -13.59 -13.02 8.25
CA GLN A 142 -12.61 -12.15 8.93
C GLN A 142 -12.04 -11.08 7.98
N LEU A 143 -11.71 -11.45 6.74
CA LEU A 143 -11.23 -10.50 5.73
C LEU A 143 -12.30 -9.47 5.33
N VAL A 144 -13.56 -9.90 5.19
CA VAL A 144 -14.69 -9.00 4.90
C VAL A 144 -14.89 -8.00 6.04
N HIS A 145 -14.88 -8.45 7.30
CA HIS A 145 -15.00 -7.58 8.46
C HIS A 145 -13.82 -6.61 8.58
N ALA A 146 -12.60 -7.05 8.28
CA ALA A 146 -11.43 -6.18 8.26
C ALA A 146 -11.57 -5.05 7.24
N ALA A 147 -12.09 -5.33 6.04
CA ALA A 147 -12.37 -4.29 5.05
C ALA A 147 -13.47 -3.32 5.51
N GLN A 148 -14.54 -3.84 6.12
CA GLN A 148 -15.64 -3.02 6.65
C GLN A 148 -15.20 -2.10 7.79
N ALA A 149 -14.30 -2.56 8.66
CA ALA A 149 -13.71 -1.74 9.72
C ALA A 149 -12.98 -0.50 9.16
N GLU A 150 -12.41 -0.62 7.95
CA GLU A 150 -11.79 0.47 7.19
C GLU A 150 -12.75 1.09 6.15
N ARG A 151 -14.07 0.98 6.38
CA ARG A 151 -15.16 1.54 5.56
C ARG A 151 -15.08 1.16 4.08
N SER A 152 -14.57 -0.03 3.81
CA SER A 152 -14.40 -0.60 2.48
C SER A 152 -15.23 -1.88 2.33
N TRP A 153 -15.49 -2.29 1.10
CA TRP A 153 -16.17 -3.55 0.81
C TRP A 153 -15.20 -4.53 0.16
N LEU A 154 -15.25 -5.78 0.62
CA LEU A 154 -14.54 -6.91 0.02
C LEU A 154 -15.57 -7.91 -0.47
N HIS A 155 -15.52 -8.24 -1.76
CA HIS A 155 -16.35 -9.27 -2.38
C HIS A 155 -15.51 -10.53 -2.64
N PRO A 156 -15.72 -11.63 -1.89
CA PRO A 156 -15.02 -12.89 -2.15
C PRO A 156 -15.46 -13.51 -3.47
N ILE A 157 -14.50 -13.82 -4.34
CA ILE A 157 -14.75 -14.55 -5.60
C ILE A 157 -14.33 -16.00 -5.40
N THR A 158 -15.28 -16.85 -5.01
CA THR A 158 -15.06 -18.28 -4.71
C THR A 158 -15.53 -19.20 -5.83
N GLU A 159 -16.53 -18.78 -6.59
CA GLU A 159 -17.13 -19.61 -7.63
C GLU A 159 -16.23 -19.74 -8.87
N PRO A 160 -16.05 -20.96 -9.43
CA PRO A 160 -15.28 -21.15 -10.65
C PRO A 160 -15.72 -20.26 -11.81
N THR A 161 -17.04 -20.04 -11.98
CA THR A 161 -17.60 -19.22 -13.05
C THR A 161 -17.25 -17.74 -12.89
N GLN A 162 -17.31 -17.20 -11.67
CA GLN A 162 -16.89 -15.84 -11.37
C GLN A 162 -15.38 -15.67 -11.56
N ARG A 163 -14.58 -16.66 -11.15
CA ARG A 163 -13.12 -16.67 -11.38
C ARG A 163 -12.78 -16.65 -12.86
N ALA A 164 -13.45 -17.48 -13.66
CA ALA A 164 -13.27 -17.49 -15.12
C ALA A 164 -13.63 -16.14 -15.75
N ARG A 165 -14.71 -15.49 -15.29
CA ARG A 165 -15.09 -14.14 -15.75
C ARG A 165 -14.06 -13.08 -15.37
N LEU A 166 -13.56 -13.10 -14.14
CA LEU A 166 -12.50 -12.18 -13.70
C LEU A 166 -11.23 -12.38 -14.52
N HIS A 167 -10.82 -13.64 -14.73
CA HIS A 167 -9.67 -13.99 -15.57
C HIS A 167 -9.82 -13.39 -16.97
N ALA A 168 -10.95 -13.60 -17.65
CA ALA A 168 -11.20 -13.03 -18.98
C ALA A 168 -11.11 -11.50 -19.01
N LEU A 169 -11.62 -10.81 -17.98
CA LEU A 169 -11.53 -9.35 -17.87
C LEU A 169 -10.09 -8.87 -17.68
N VAL A 170 -9.33 -9.53 -16.80
CA VAL A 170 -7.92 -9.20 -16.54
C VAL A 170 -7.06 -9.45 -17.78
N THR A 171 -7.25 -10.58 -18.47
CA THR A 171 -6.54 -10.90 -19.71
C THR A 171 -6.82 -9.83 -20.78
N ARG A 172 -8.08 -9.44 -20.96
CA ARG A 172 -8.44 -8.40 -21.93
C ARG A 172 -7.86 -7.03 -21.56
N ALA A 173 -7.92 -6.64 -20.29
CA ALA A 173 -7.33 -5.39 -19.82
C ALA A 173 -5.81 -5.37 -20.05
N HIS A 174 -5.14 -6.49 -19.77
CA HIS A 174 -3.71 -6.64 -19.99
C HIS A 174 -3.32 -6.51 -21.47
N GLN A 175 -4.11 -7.10 -22.38
CA GLN A 175 -3.90 -6.95 -23.83
C GLN A 175 -4.04 -5.50 -24.28
N VAL A 176 -5.05 -4.77 -23.80
CA VAL A 176 -5.25 -3.35 -24.10
C VAL A 176 -4.07 -2.52 -23.60
N GLN A 177 -3.64 -2.76 -22.35
CA GLN A 177 -2.49 -2.07 -21.75
C GLN A 177 -1.19 -2.35 -22.51
N LEU A 178 -0.92 -3.60 -22.87
CA LEU A 178 0.29 -3.96 -23.64
C LEU A 178 0.27 -3.43 -25.08
N ALA A 179 -0.88 -3.08 -25.63
CA ALA A 179 -0.95 -2.41 -26.93
C ALA A 179 -0.53 -0.93 -26.86
N ASP A 180 -0.59 -0.32 -25.68
CA ASP A 180 -0.17 1.06 -25.45
C ASP A 180 1.36 1.14 -25.23
N VAL A 181 2.03 1.91 -26.10
CA VAL A 181 3.47 2.14 -26.06
C VAL A 181 3.89 2.86 -24.77
N ALA A 182 3.09 3.83 -24.30
CA ALA A 182 3.40 4.59 -23.09
C ALA A 182 3.30 3.70 -21.84
N PHE A 183 2.29 2.84 -21.78
CA PHE A 183 2.16 1.85 -20.70
C PHE A 183 3.34 0.89 -20.67
N ARG A 184 3.76 0.34 -21.82
CA ARG A 184 4.93 -0.55 -21.89
C ARG A 184 6.21 0.13 -21.41
N ALA A 185 6.43 1.38 -21.82
CA ALA A 185 7.59 2.16 -21.38
C ALA A 185 7.60 2.39 -19.86
N GLU A 186 6.44 2.69 -19.24
CA GLU A 186 6.33 2.78 -17.78
C GLU A 186 6.59 1.43 -17.10
N LEU A 187 6.02 0.35 -17.62
CA LEU A 187 6.20 -0.99 -17.07
C LEU A 187 7.68 -1.41 -17.11
N GLU A 188 8.37 -1.17 -18.23
CA GLU A 188 9.81 -1.42 -18.39
C GLU A 188 10.64 -0.54 -17.45
N HIS A 189 10.24 0.73 -17.26
CA HIS A 189 10.93 1.65 -16.36
C HIS A 189 10.87 1.23 -14.89
N TRP A 190 9.78 0.59 -14.45
CA TRP A 190 9.56 0.28 -13.04
C TRP A 190 9.74 -1.20 -12.67
N THR A 191 10.00 -2.08 -13.62
CA THR A 191 10.07 -3.52 -13.37
C THR A 191 11.33 -4.16 -13.94
N GLY A 192 11.68 -5.35 -13.43
CA GLY A 192 12.80 -6.12 -13.96
C GLY A 192 14.19 -5.62 -13.54
N HIS A 193 14.26 -4.64 -12.63
CA HIS A 193 15.52 -4.11 -12.13
C HIS A 193 16.40 -5.21 -11.51
N GLN A 194 17.69 -5.13 -11.81
CA GLN A 194 18.75 -5.94 -11.24
C GLN A 194 19.48 -5.14 -10.17
N GLY A 195 19.89 -5.77 -9.07
CA GLY A 195 20.60 -5.11 -7.98
C GLY A 195 19.71 -4.53 -6.87
N LYS A 196 20.29 -3.61 -6.08
CA LYS A 196 19.65 -3.02 -4.88
C LYS A 196 18.99 -1.68 -5.24
N HIS A 197 17.78 -1.75 -5.76
CA HIS A 197 16.88 -0.60 -5.85
C HIS A 197 15.95 -0.57 -4.64
N HIS A 198 15.66 0.63 -4.13
CA HIS A 198 14.71 0.83 -3.03
C HIS A 198 13.27 0.93 -3.54
N ASP A 199 13.09 1.32 -4.81
CA ASP A 199 11.82 1.40 -5.53
C ASP A 199 11.83 0.50 -6.78
N GLY A 200 10.67 0.39 -7.42
CA GLY A 200 10.46 -0.54 -8.53
C GLY A 200 10.32 -2.00 -8.11
N VAL A 201 9.89 -2.84 -9.05
CA VAL A 201 9.68 -4.28 -8.84
C VAL A 201 10.93 -5.04 -9.32
N PRO A 202 11.70 -5.65 -8.41
CA PRO A 202 12.92 -6.36 -8.80
C PRO A 202 12.59 -7.66 -9.53
N ALA A 203 13.48 -8.12 -10.40
CA ALA A 203 13.29 -9.34 -11.19
C ALA A 203 12.99 -10.59 -10.32
N ARG A 204 13.61 -10.69 -9.13
CA ARG A 204 13.36 -11.77 -8.16
C ARG A 204 11.91 -11.86 -7.66
N SER A 205 11.12 -10.81 -7.84
CA SER A 205 9.71 -10.73 -7.44
C SER A 205 8.74 -11.02 -8.58
N ALA A 206 9.25 -11.44 -9.75
CA ALA A 206 8.44 -11.89 -10.87
C ALA A 206 7.72 -13.21 -10.54
N GLY A 207 6.59 -13.43 -11.19
CA GLY A 207 5.89 -14.71 -11.17
C GLY A 207 6.58 -15.76 -12.05
N PRO A 208 6.06 -17.00 -12.08
CA PRO A 208 6.51 -17.99 -13.05
C PRO A 208 6.39 -17.45 -14.48
N ALA A 209 7.31 -17.86 -15.35
CA ALA A 209 7.18 -17.56 -16.76
C ALA A 209 5.90 -18.22 -17.30
N ASN A 210 5.14 -17.51 -18.13
CA ASN A 210 4.05 -18.12 -18.87
C ASN A 210 4.59 -19.33 -19.63
N GLU A 211 3.86 -20.44 -19.61
CA GLU A 211 4.26 -21.59 -20.42
C GLU A 211 4.18 -21.21 -21.90
N PRO A 212 4.99 -21.82 -22.79
CA PRO A 212 4.96 -21.52 -24.22
C PRO A 212 3.57 -21.67 -24.87
N GLN A 213 2.68 -22.42 -24.24
CA GLN A 213 1.30 -22.67 -24.67
C GLN A 213 0.32 -21.54 -24.27
N ASP A 214 0.73 -20.64 -23.38
CA ASP A 214 -0.05 -19.48 -22.90
C ASP A 214 0.30 -18.17 -23.65
N ARG A 215 1.07 -18.25 -24.74
CA ARG A 215 1.49 -17.11 -25.58
C ARG A 215 0.69 -16.97 -26.87
#